data_AF-A0A0Q6RY27-F1
#
_entry.id   AF-A0A0Q6RY27-F1
#
_cell.length_a   1.000
_cell.length_b   1.000
_cell.length_c   1.000
_cell.angle_alpha   90.00
_cell.angle_beta   90.00
_cell.angle_gamma   90.00
#
_symmetry.space_group_name_H-M   'P 1'
#
loop_
_entity.id
_entity.type
_entity.pdbx_description
1 polymer ?
#
loop_
_entity_poly.entity_id
_entity_poly.type
_entity_poly.pdbx_seq_one_letter_code
_entity_poly.pdbx_strand_id
1 'polypeptide(L)'
;MIWIFPAVAGLLIVYFAMRSSRFRRFAEPVLSILVALALVSAFLIWINEGRTPAEAVTDPGDAQAQPALAPQDISVGDLEFTRNQPDMSYRATGTVKNNSGYNLDYFKLSVTLEDCPQNNCRTLGVDTALILARVPAGQSQSFSTFFTFPKNAYGVEPTAPKWSHQITEVRGRLP
;
A
#
# COMPACT_ATOMS: atom_id res chain seq x y z
N MET A 1 29.24 28.37 13.33
CA MET A 1 30.35 27.93 14.21
C MET A 1 30.44 26.41 14.39
N ILE A 2 29.39 25.62 14.12
CA ILE A 2 29.39 24.14 14.29
C ILE A 2 30.33 23.39 13.32
N TRP A 3 30.68 23.97 12.17
CA TRP A 3 31.57 23.37 11.17
C TRP A 3 33.06 23.36 11.53
N ILE A 4 33.46 24.08 12.59
CA ILE A 4 34.88 24.19 12.99
C ILE A 4 35.33 22.92 13.73
N PHE A 5 34.44 22.31 14.50
CA PHE A 5 34.72 21.08 15.26
C PHE A 5 35.13 19.88 14.39
N PRO A 6 34.41 19.52 13.29
CA PRO A 6 34.83 18.42 12.44
C PRO A 6 36.13 18.71 11.68
N ALA A 7 36.37 19.98 11.30
CA ALA A 7 37.60 20.37 10.62
C ALA A 7 38.84 20.23 11.52
N VAL A 8 38.74 20.67 12.78
CA VAL A 8 39.83 20.55 13.76
C VAL A 8 40.06 19.09 14.16
N ALA A 9 38.98 18.30 14.32
CA ALA A 9 39.08 16.87 14.61
C ALA A 9 39.78 16.11 13.47
N GLY A 10 39.43 16.38 12.21
CA GLY A 10 40.08 15.76 11.05
C GLY A 10 41.57 16.10 10.98
N LEU A 11 41.94 17.35 11.25
CA LEU A 11 43.32 17.81 11.21
C LEU A 11 44.18 17.17 12.31
N LEU A 12 43.62 17.03 13.53
CA LEU A 12 44.26 16.31 14.63
C LEU A 12 44.46 14.82 14.33
N ILE A 13 43.48 14.16 13.70
CA ILE A 13 43.57 12.74 13.30
C ILE A 13 44.71 12.56 12.29
N VAL A 14 44.80 13.40 11.27
CA VAL A 14 45.87 13.36 10.26
C VAL A 14 47.24 13.64 10.89
N TYR A 15 47.32 14.61 11.80
CA TYR A 15 48.55 14.95 12.52
C TYR A 15 49.04 13.80 13.41
N PHE A 16 48.15 13.19 14.20
CA PHE A 16 48.48 12.05 15.06
C PHE A 16 48.85 10.79 14.25
N ALA A 17 48.22 10.58 13.10
CA ALA A 17 48.56 9.50 12.16
C ALA A 17 49.96 9.66 11.55
N MET A 18 50.41 10.88 11.27
CA MET A 18 51.78 11.15 10.78
C MET A 18 52.83 11.08 11.89
N ARG A 19 52.54 11.61 13.09
CA ARG A 19 53.53 11.78 14.17
C ARG A 19 53.84 10.50 14.93
N SER A 20 52.89 9.56 15.04
CA SER A 20 53.03 8.40 15.92
C SER A 20 52.72 7.07 15.22
N SER A 21 53.75 6.27 14.97
CA SER A 21 53.62 4.93 14.37
C SER A 21 52.79 3.96 15.23
N ARG A 22 52.68 4.23 16.54
CA ARG A 22 51.79 3.49 17.45
C ARG A 22 50.31 3.78 17.21
N PHE A 23 49.95 5.00 16.80
CA PHE A 23 48.56 5.36 16.52
C PHE A 23 48.07 4.74 15.20
N ARG A 24 48.97 4.53 14.23
CA ARG A 24 48.67 3.78 13.00
C ARG A 24 48.24 2.33 13.28
N ARG A 25 48.81 1.70 14.32
CA ARG A 25 48.48 0.33 14.78
C ARG A 25 47.12 0.25 15.50
N PHE A 26 46.65 1.36 16.09
CA PHE A 26 45.33 1.44 16.74
C PHE A 26 44.25 2.07 15.84
N ALA A 27 44.63 2.86 14.85
CA ALA A 27 43.72 3.50 13.90
C ALA A 27 43.04 2.46 13.00
N GLU A 28 43.76 1.42 12.60
CA GLU A 28 43.21 0.35 11.75
C GLU A 28 42.06 -0.43 12.42
N PRO A 29 42.18 -0.94 13.68
CA PRO A 29 41.05 -1.58 14.35
C PRO A 29 39.93 -0.60 14.71
N VAL A 30 40.23 0.66 15.05
CA VAL A 30 39.19 1.64 15.37
C VAL A 30 38.39 2.01 14.13
N LEU A 31 39.05 2.21 12.98
CA LEU A 31 38.39 2.51 11.72
C LEU A 31 37.52 1.34 11.25
N SER A 32 38.02 0.10 11.36
CA SER A 32 37.24 -1.08 10.97
C SER A 32 36.01 -1.27 11.85
N ILE A 33 36.11 -1.00 13.16
CA ILE A 33 34.97 -1.01 14.08
C ILE A 33 33.95 0.06 13.70
N LEU A 34 34.39 1.29 13.39
CA LEU A 34 33.49 2.37 13.00
C LEU A 34 32.77 2.08 11.68
N VAL A 35 33.48 1.53 10.68
CA VAL A 35 32.88 1.11 9.41
C VAL A 35 31.90 -0.05 9.63
N ALA A 36 32.25 -1.03 10.46
CA ALA A 36 31.36 -2.13 10.79
C ALA A 36 30.06 -1.64 11.46
N LEU A 37 30.17 -0.71 12.42
CA LEU A 37 29.01 -0.09 13.06
C LEU A 37 28.14 0.67 12.06
N ALA A 38 28.74 1.42 11.13
CA ALA A 38 28.01 2.14 10.09
C ALA A 38 27.30 1.20 9.10
N LEU A 39 27.93 0.08 8.73
CA LEU A 39 27.31 -0.92 7.86
C LEU A 39 26.18 -1.67 8.56
N VAL A 40 26.34 -2.01 9.84
CA VAL A 40 25.28 -2.66 10.64
C VAL A 40 24.09 -1.73 10.81
N SER A 41 24.30 -0.44 11.10
CA SER A 41 23.20 0.52 11.20
C SER A 41 22.48 0.73 9.87
N ALA A 42 23.21 0.86 8.76
CA ALA A 42 22.60 0.93 7.42
C ALA A 42 21.79 -0.33 7.08
N PHE A 43 22.30 -1.51 7.43
CA PHE A 43 21.60 -2.78 7.21
C PHE A 43 20.32 -2.91 8.04
N LEU A 44 20.34 -2.45 9.30
CA LEU A 44 19.17 -2.41 10.17
C LEU A 44 18.11 -1.43 9.65
N ILE A 45 18.51 -0.25 9.17
CA ILE A 45 17.62 0.72 8.54
C ILE A 45 16.97 0.10 7.29
N TRP A 46 17.75 -0.51 6.41
CA TRP A 46 17.26 -1.14 5.19
C TRP A 46 16.26 -2.29 5.46
N ILE A 47 16.53 -3.14 6.46
CA ILE A 47 15.58 -4.19 6.88
C ILE A 47 14.29 -3.58 7.45
N ASN A 48 14.40 -2.45 8.16
CA ASN A 48 13.25 -1.80 8.77
C ASN A 48 12.44 -1.00 7.76
N GLU A 49 13.05 -0.43 6.72
CA GLU A 49 12.36 0.26 5.60
C GLU A 49 11.56 -0.73 4.75
N GLY A 50 12.00 -1.98 4.61
CA GLY A 50 11.17 -3.06 4.06
C GLY A 50 10.02 -3.49 4.98
N ARG A 51 10.04 -3.04 6.24
CA ARG A 51 9.08 -3.36 7.30
C ARG A 51 8.39 -2.14 7.88
N THR A 52 8.46 -0.95 7.29
CA THR A 52 7.82 0.24 7.87
C THR A 52 6.33 -0.06 7.97
N PRO A 53 5.75 -0.31 9.16
CA PRO A 53 4.33 -0.09 9.29
C PRO A 53 4.17 1.41 9.06
N ALA A 54 3.34 1.79 8.08
CA ALA A 54 3.08 3.17 7.74
C ALA A 54 3.12 4.03 9.01
N GLU A 55 4.20 4.80 9.15
CA GLU A 55 4.35 5.71 10.28
C GLU A 55 3.15 6.62 10.15
N ALA A 56 2.19 6.44 11.05
CA ALA A 56 0.98 7.22 11.07
C ALA A 56 1.43 8.65 11.32
N VAL A 57 1.60 9.39 10.23
CA VAL A 57 1.46 10.84 10.23
C VAL A 57 0.04 11.04 10.72
N THR A 58 -0.09 11.19 12.04
CA THR A 58 -1.29 11.71 12.67
C THR A 58 -1.36 13.16 12.20
N ASP A 59 -1.95 13.36 11.02
CA ASP A 59 -2.39 14.66 10.57
C ASP A 59 -3.41 15.14 11.63
N PRO A 60 -3.16 16.26 12.33
CA PRO A 60 -4.12 16.81 13.29
C PRO A 60 -5.49 17.13 12.66
N GLY A 61 -5.63 17.05 11.33
CA GLY A 61 -6.90 17.17 10.61
C GLY A 61 -7.82 15.94 10.66
N ASP A 62 -7.32 14.73 10.93
CA ASP A 62 -8.14 13.50 10.86
C ASP A 62 -9.06 13.28 12.09
N ALA A 63 -8.96 14.12 13.11
CA ALA A 63 -9.84 14.11 14.28
C ALA A 63 -11.18 14.85 14.05
N GLN A 64 -11.43 15.37 12.84
CA GLN A 64 -12.76 15.84 12.47
C GLN A 64 -13.65 14.62 12.26
N ALA A 65 -14.48 14.32 13.25
CA ALA A 65 -15.56 13.32 13.25
C ALA A 65 -15.98 12.94 11.83
N GLN A 66 -15.28 11.95 11.25
CA GLN A 66 -15.55 11.51 9.90
C GLN A 66 -17.00 11.01 9.91
N PRO A 67 -17.87 11.52 9.02
CA PRO A 67 -19.21 10.99 8.90
C PRO A 67 -19.10 9.48 8.76
N ALA A 68 -19.75 8.75 9.66
CA ALA A 68 -19.75 7.30 9.65
C ALA A 68 -20.62 6.82 8.48
N LEU A 69 -20.16 6.99 7.23
CA LEU A 69 -20.71 6.26 6.11
C LEU A 69 -20.46 4.77 6.37
N ALA A 70 -21.53 3.99 6.42
CA ALA A 70 -21.43 2.56 6.52
C ALA A 70 -21.38 1.93 5.12
N PRO A 71 -20.70 0.78 4.95
CA PRO A 71 -20.72 0.03 3.69
C PRO A 71 -22.12 -0.25 3.13
N GLN A 72 -23.12 -0.43 4.01
CA GLN A 72 -24.51 -0.67 3.66
C GLN A 72 -25.22 0.54 3.03
N ASP A 73 -24.67 1.76 3.18
CA ASP A 73 -25.24 2.97 2.58
C ASP A 73 -24.85 3.12 1.11
N ILE A 74 -23.86 2.36 0.66
CA ILE A 74 -23.37 2.36 -0.71
C ILE A 74 -23.85 1.09 -1.40
N SER A 75 -24.46 1.24 -2.57
CA SER A 75 -24.88 0.11 -3.40
C SER A 75 -24.13 0.13 -4.71
N VAL A 76 -23.59 -1.01 -5.10
CA VAL A 76 -22.95 -1.21 -6.40
C VAL A 76 -23.86 -2.11 -7.25
N GLY A 77 -24.17 -1.65 -8.46
CA GLY A 77 -25.00 -2.35 -9.44
C GLY A 77 -24.32 -2.40 -10.80
N ASP A 78 -24.93 -3.16 -11.71
CA ASP A 78 -24.52 -3.25 -13.12
C ASP A 78 -23.04 -3.63 -13.30
N LEU A 79 -22.54 -4.50 -12.42
CA LEU A 79 -21.15 -4.98 -12.48
C LEU A 79 -20.97 -5.93 -13.67
N GLU A 80 -20.15 -5.50 -14.61
CA GLU A 80 -19.72 -6.29 -15.76
C GLU A 80 -18.21 -6.48 -15.72
N PHE A 81 -17.76 -7.70 -16.03
CA PHE A 81 -16.36 -8.08 -16.04
C PHE A 81 -15.93 -8.51 -17.43
N THR A 82 -15.00 -7.76 -18.03
CA THR A 82 -14.46 -8.04 -19.36
C THR A 82 -12.99 -8.37 -19.25
N ARG A 83 -12.55 -9.45 -19.89
CA ARG A 83 -11.14 -9.86 -19.93
C ARG A 83 -10.30 -8.77 -20.61
N ASN A 84 -9.22 -8.33 -19.96
CA ASN A 84 -8.41 -7.22 -20.46
C ASN A 84 -6.97 -7.65 -20.84
N GLN A 85 -6.40 -8.69 -20.23
CA GLN A 85 -5.00 -9.13 -20.43
C GLN A 85 -4.81 -10.65 -20.16
N PRO A 86 -3.64 -11.25 -20.51
CA PRO A 86 -3.38 -12.68 -20.31
C PRO A 86 -3.38 -13.14 -18.85
N ASP A 87 -2.96 -12.28 -17.89
CA ASP A 87 -2.72 -12.65 -16.48
C ASP A 87 -3.98 -12.71 -15.61
N MET A 88 -5.11 -13.18 -16.15
CA MET A 88 -6.39 -13.22 -15.41
C MET A 88 -6.80 -11.85 -14.86
N SER A 89 -6.53 -10.81 -15.65
CA SER A 89 -6.95 -9.44 -15.35
C SER A 89 -8.25 -9.12 -16.04
N TYR A 90 -9.21 -8.64 -15.26
CA TYR A 90 -10.55 -8.29 -15.68
C TYR A 90 -10.78 -6.80 -15.46
N ARG A 91 -11.21 -6.12 -16.52
CA ARG A 91 -11.79 -4.79 -16.41
C ARG A 91 -13.19 -4.95 -15.84
N ALA A 92 -13.44 -4.33 -14.69
CA ALA A 92 -14.76 -4.22 -14.11
C ALA A 92 -15.35 -2.84 -14.43
N THR A 93 -16.59 -2.81 -14.87
CA THR A 93 -17.40 -1.59 -15.02
C THR A 93 -18.68 -1.74 -14.22
N GLY A 94 -19.17 -0.66 -13.63
CA GLY A 94 -20.46 -0.68 -12.94
C GLY A 94 -20.88 0.69 -12.45
N THR A 95 -22.00 0.72 -11.73
CA THR A 95 -22.59 1.93 -11.18
C THR A 95 -22.55 1.86 -9.66
N VAL A 96 -21.99 2.88 -9.03
CA VAL A 96 -22.10 3.07 -7.57
C VAL A 96 -23.18 4.10 -7.30
N LYS A 97 -24.02 3.82 -6.30
CA LYS A 97 -25.04 4.73 -5.79
C LYS A 97 -24.81 4.98 -4.32
N ASN A 98 -24.81 6.27 -3.96
CA ASN A 98 -24.69 6.73 -2.59
C ASN A 98 -26.08 6.98 -2.01
N ASN A 99 -26.54 6.09 -1.13
CA ASN A 99 -27.85 6.22 -0.46
C ASN A 99 -27.74 6.96 0.89
N SER A 100 -26.57 7.47 1.24
CA SER A 100 -26.36 8.24 2.47
C SER A 100 -26.70 9.73 2.30
N GLY A 101 -26.77 10.44 3.43
CA GLY A 101 -26.86 11.91 3.47
C GLY A 101 -25.50 12.63 3.38
N TYR A 102 -24.42 11.91 3.11
CA TYR A 102 -23.05 12.42 3.06
C TYR A 102 -22.46 12.27 1.66
N ASN A 103 -21.43 13.05 1.32
CA ASN A 103 -20.71 12.87 0.08
C ASN A 103 -19.75 11.68 0.19
N LEU A 104 -19.82 10.73 -0.73
CA LEU A 104 -18.88 9.61 -0.85
C LEU A 104 -17.61 10.11 -1.52
N ASP A 105 -16.43 9.88 -0.93
CA ASP A 105 -15.15 10.19 -1.58
C ASP A 105 -14.60 8.94 -2.28
N TYR A 106 -14.48 7.83 -1.54
CA TYR A 106 -14.02 6.55 -2.05
C TYR A 106 -14.59 5.37 -1.28
N PHE A 107 -14.53 4.18 -1.89
CA PHE A 107 -14.86 2.92 -1.23
C PHE A 107 -13.91 1.81 -1.68
N LYS A 108 -13.78 0.77 -0.86
CA LYS A 108 -13.07 -0.46 -1.23
C LYS A 108 -14.07 -1.53 -1.63
N LEU A 109 -13.90 -2.03 -2.85
CA LEU A 109 -14.70 -3.12 -3.40
C LEU A 109 -13.86 -4.38 -3.45
N SER A 110 -14.23 -5.37 -2.66
CA SER A 110 -13.66 -6.72 -2.71
C SER A 110 -14.49 -7.56 -3.67
N VAL A 111 -13.83 -8.23 -4.60
CA VAL A 111 -14.46 -9.12 -5.58
C VAL A 111 -13.85 -10.50 -5.44
N THR A 112 -14.72 -11.50 -5.36
CA THR A 112 -14.34 -12.92 -5.36
C THR A 112 -14.72 -13.54 -6.69
N LEU A 113 -13.74 -14.18 -7.32
CA LEU A 113 -13.93 -14.97 -8.54
C LEU A 113 -14.00 -16.45 -8.16
N GLU A 114 -15.09 -17.10 -8.53
CA GLU A 114 -15.31 -18.54 -8.38
C GLU A 114 -15.50 -19.18 -9.76
N ASP A 115 -15.06 -20.42 -9.93
CA ASP A 115 -15.40 -21.28 -11.07
C ASP A 115 -16.37 -22.36 -10.59
N CYS A 116 -17.58 -22.40 -11.15
CA CYS A 116 -18.68 -23.25 -10.68
C CYS A 116 -19.17 -24.23 -11.75
N PRO A 117 -18.32 -25.12 -12.32
CA PRO A 117 -18.79 -26.14 -13.24
C PRO A 117 -19.74 -27.11 -12.52
N GLN A 118 -20.92 -27.36 -13.11
CA GLN A 118 -21.92 -28.30 -12.57
C GLN A 118 -22.31 -28.04 -11.09
N ASN A 119 -22.39 -26.76 -10.69
CA ASN A 119 -22.68 -26.31 -9.32
C ASN A 119 -21.60 -26.66 -8.26
N ASN A 120 -20.41 -27.12 -8.67
CA ASN A 120 -19.29 -27.29 -7.76
C ASN A 120 -18.37 -26.06 -7.83
N CYS A 121 -18.54 -25.13 -6.89
CA CYS A 121 -17.82 -23.87 -6.87
C CYS A 121 -16.44 -23.99 -6.22
N ARG A 122 -15.41 -23.57 -6.96
CA ARG A 122 -14.05 -23.38 -6.46
C ARG A 122 -13.68 -21.91 -6.54
N THR A 123 -13.27 -21.33 -5.42
CA THR A 123 -12.72 -19.97 -5.39
C THR A 123 -11.37 -19.94 -6.13
N LEU A 124 -11.27 -19.11 -7.16
CA LEU A 124 -10.03 -18.84 -7.91
C LEU A 124 -9.21 -17.72 -7.26
N GLY A 125 -9.87 -16.78 -6.60
CA GLY A 125 -9.20 -15.75 -5.82
C GLY A 125 -10.12 -14.63 -5.35
N VAL A 126 -9.55 -13.74 -4.55
CA VAL A 126 -10.17 -12.51 -4.06
C VAL A 126 -9.20 -11.38 -4.35
N ASP A 127 -9.71 -10.27 -4.88
CA ASP A 127 -8.95 -9.05 -5.09
C ASP A 127 -9.78 -7.85 -4.59
N THR A 128 -9.11 -6.79 -4.14
CA THR A 128 -9.77 -5.63 -3.54
C THR A 128 -9.24 -4.36 -4.17
N ALA A 129 -10.13 -3.59 -4.79
CA ALA A 129 -9.82 -2.34 -5.45
C ALA A 129 -10.35 -1.15 -4.65
N LEU A 130 -9.57 -0.07 -4.61
CA LEU A 130 -10.02 1.23 -4.12
C LEU A 130 -10.62 2.02 -5.28
N ILE A 131 -11.89 2.41 -5.15
CA ILE A 131 -12.64 3.13 -6.18
C ILE A 131 -12.85 4.57 -5.74
N LEU A 132 -12.27 5.51 -6.49
CA LEU A 132 -12.45 6.94 -6.31
C LEU A 132 -13.70 7.39 -7.06
N ALA A 133 -14.83 7.47 -6.36
CA ALA A 133 -16.12 7.75 -7.00
C ALA A 133 -16.66 9.17 -6.74
N ARG A 134 -16.24 9.89 -5.68
CA ARG A 134 -16.66 11.27 -5.39
C ARG A 134 -18.16 11.54 -5.66
N VAL A 135 -19.03 10.70 -5.11
CA VAL A 135 -20.47 10.71 -5.40
C VAL A 135 -21.23 11.53 -4.35
N PRO A 136 -21.93 12.61 -4.73
CA PRO A 136 -22.75 13.37 -3.80
C PRO A 136 -23.83 12.53 -3.12
N ALA A 137 -24.36 13.01 -1.99
CA ALA A 137 -25.47 12.37 -1.29
C ALA A 137 -26.68 12.13 -2.24
N GLY A 138 -27.20 10.89 -2.25
CA GLY A 138 -28.34 10.49 -3.06
C GLY A 138 -28.06 10.28 -4.56
N GLN A 139 -26.82 10.50 -5.02
CA GLN A 139 -26.46 10.41 -6.44
C GLN A 139 -25.84 9.05 -6.81
N SER A 140 -25.72 8.83 -8.12
CA SER A 140 -25.04 7.66 -8.70
C SER A 140 -23.95 8.08 -9.68
N GLN A 141 -22.91 7.26 -9.81
CA GLN A 141 -21.83 7.47 -10.77
C GLN A 141 -21.33 6.13 -11.32
N SER A 142 -20.95 6.10 -12.60
CA SER A 142 -20.27 4.96 -13.18
C SER A 142 -18.79 4.95 -12.80
N PHE A 143 -18.22 3.75 -12.66
CA PHE A 143 -16.79 3.57 -12.45
C PHE A 143 -16.25 2.46 -13.35
N SER A 144 -14.93 2.52 -13.60
CA SER A 144 -14.18 1.43 -14.22
C SER A 144 -12.91 1.19 -13.41
N THR A 145 -12.64 -0.08 -13.13
CA THR A 145 -11.43 -0.51 -12.41
C THR A 145 -10.94 -1.84 -12.97
N PHE A 146 -9.83 -2.33 -12.45
CA PHE A 146 -9.27 -3.63 -12.80
C PHE A 146 -9.14 -4.50 -11.56
N PHE A 147 -9.39 -5.79 -11.73
CA PHE A 147 -9.10 -6.82 -10.75
C PHE A 147 -8.18 -7.85 -11.38
N THR A 148 -7.21 -8.34 -10.61
CA THR A 148 -6.24 -9.33 -11.07
C THR A 148 -6.21 -10.49 -10.09
N PHE A 149 -6.35 -11.72 -10.61
CA PHE A 149 -6.43 -12.94 -9.81
C PHE A 149 -5.21 -13.84 -10.06
N PRO A 150 -4.03 -13.50 -9.53
CA PRO A 150 -2.77 -14.17 -9.88
C PRO A 150 -2.63 -15.58 -9.27
N LYS A 151 -3.50 -15.98 -8.34
CA LYS A 151 -3.36 -17.22 -7.55
C LYS A 151 -3.82 -18.49 -8.27
N ASN A 152 -4.26 -18.43 -9.53
CA ASN A 152 -4.51 -19.67 -10.25
C ASN A 152 -3.17 -20.24 -10.75
N ALA A 153 -2.64 -21.25 -10.04
CA ALA A 153 -1.31 -21.84 -10.22
C ALA A 153 -0.98 -22.36 -11.64
N TYR A 154 -1.94 -22.32 -12.57
CA TYR A 154 -1.80 -22.84 -13.94
C TYR A 154 -2.39 -21.92 -15.03
N GLY A 155 -2.83 -20.70 -14.71
CA GLY A 155 -3.41 -19.79 -15.71
C GLY A 155 -4.66 -20.32 -16.41
N VAL A 156 -5.35 -21.29 -15.79
CA VAL A 156 -6.55 -21.94 -16.36
C VAL A 156 -7.72 -20.98 -16.28
N GLU A 157 -8.38 -20.76 -17.42
CA GLU A 157 -9.55 -19.90 -17.51
C GLU A 157 -10.77 -20.59 -16.90
N PRO A 158 -11.57 -19.90 -16.06
CA PRO A 158 -12.79 -20.45 -15.51
C PRO A 158 -13.76 -20.87 -16.63
N THR A 159 -14.27 -22.09 -16.52
CA THR A 159 -15.29 -22.60 -17.45
C THR A 159 -16.70 -22.05 -17.16
N ALA A 160 -16.98 -21.72 -15.90
CA ALA A 160 -18.25 -21.18 -15.45
C ALA A 160 -17.99 -20.10 -14.37
N PRO A 161 -17.56 -18.89 -14.77
CA PRO A 161 -17.20 -17.83 -13.84
C PRO A 161 -18.42 -17.33 -13.07
N LYS A 162 -18.28 -17.24 -11.75
CA LYS A 162 -19.23 -16.62 -10.85
C LYS A 162 -18.54 -15.54 -10.03
N TRP A 163 -19.15 -14.36 -10.02
CA TRP A 163 -18.63 -13.18 -9.35
C TRP A 163 -19.48 -12.88 -8.13
N SER A 164 -18.82 -12.67 -7.00
CA SER A 164 -19.45 -12.07 -5.82
C SER A 164 -18.63 -10.85 -5.38
N HIS A 165 -19.28 -9.90 -4.74
CA HIS A 165 -18.65 -8.65 -4.35
C HIS A 165 -19.12 -8.20 -2.97
N GLN A 166 -18.27 -7.44 -2.30
CA GLN A 166 -18.54 -6.86 -1.00
C GLN A 166 -17.84 -5.51 -0.88
N ILE A 167 -18.55 -4.52 -0.35
CA ILE A 167 -17.96 -3.25 0.06
C ILE A 167 -17.38 -3.43 1.46
N THR A 168 -16.08 -3.21 1.60
CA THR A 168 -15.36 -3.49 2.87
C THR A 168 -15.05 -2.22 3.65
N GLU A 169 -14.87 -1.09 2.95
CA GLU A 169 -14.58 0.20 3.56
C GLU A 169 -15.23 1.31 2.74
N VAL A 170 -15.70 2.35 3.40
CA VAL A 170 -16.26 3.54 2.79
C VAL A 170 -15.69 4.76 3.50
N ARG A 171 -15.34 5.78 2.73
CA ARG A 171 -15.00 7.11 3.25
C ARG A 171 -15.78 8.18 2.54
N GLY A 172 -16.17 9.17 3.31
CA GLY A 172 -16.88 10.33 2.81
C GLY A 172 -16.74 11.52 3.73
N ARG A 173 -17.45 12.58 3.37
CA ARG A 173 -17.41 13.89 3.99
C ARG A 173 -18.81 14.50 4.03
N LEU A 174 -18.95 15.57 4.79
CA LEU A 174 -20.21 16.32 4.84
C LEU A 174 -20.61 16.84 3.43
N PRO A 175 -21.93 16.95 3.16
CA PRO A 175 -22.46 17.39 1.87
C PRO A 175 -21.96 18.77 1.44
#